data_AF-A0A1C5AQU8-F1
#
_entry.id   AF-A0A1C5AQU8-F1
#
_cell.length_a   1.000
_cell.length_b   1.000
_cell.length_c   1.000
_cell.angle_alpha   90.00
_cell.angle_beta   90.00
_cell.angle_gamma   90.00
#
_symmetry.space_group_name_H-M   'P 1'
#
loop_
_entity.id
_entity.type
_entity.pdbx_description
1 polymer ?
#
loop_
_entity_poly.entity_id
_entity_poly.type
_entity_poly.pdbx_seq_one_letter_code
_entity_poly.pdbx_strand_id
1 'polypeptide(L)'
;MASAHHRHPANQYRHDHRNAGQRLADSVTAVFGSWRFIIVQTGIVTIWIAVNIIAVLHRWDPYPFILLNLLFSTQAAYAAPLILLSQNRQADTDRVKAEHDYQVNQLALQYLIAWHRDAHGVNCDCVRQAEPIVEGMLTMLAKEP
;
A
#
# COMPACT_ATOMS: atom_id res chain seq x y z
N MET A 1 -14.29 4.34 31.29
CA MET A 1 -13.25 3.84 30.37
C MET A 1 -13.95 3.41 29.08
N ALA A 2 -14.12 4.32 28.13
CA ALA A 2 -14.75 4.03 26.84
C ALA A 2 -13.68 4.24 25.76
N SER A 3 -13.27 3.15 25.12
CA SER A 3 -12.36 3.15 23.98
C SER A 3 -13.01 3.88 22.82
N ALA A 4 -12.62 5.14 22.62
CA ALA A 4 -13.03 5.94 21.48
C ALA A 4 -12.54 5.26 20.19
N HIS A 5 -13.51 4.82 19.40
CA HIS A 5 -13.35 4.27 18.06
C HIS A 5 -12.56 5.28 17.20
N HIS A 6 -11.24 5.09 17.05
CA HIS A 6 -10.40 5.91 16.17
C HIS A 6 -10.72 5.62 14.69
N ARG A 7 -11.94 5.96 14.25
CA ARG A 7 -12.24 6.14 12.83
C ARG A 7 -11.86 7.56 12.45
N HIS A 8 -10.66 7.71 11.88
CA HIS A 8 -10.23 8.99 11.31
C HIS A 8 -11.30 9.52 10.35
N PRO A 9 -11.71 10.80 10.41
CA PRO A 9 -12.75 11.35 9.54
C PRO A 9 -12.39 11.21 8.05
N ALA A 10 -11.09 11.22 7.72
CA ALA A 10 -10.58 10.96 6.38
C ALA A 10 -10.98 9.57 5.81
N ASN A 11 -11.21 8.57 6.67
CA ASN A 11 -11.63 7.24 6.24
C ASN A 11 -13.14 7.18 5.92
N GLN A 12 -13.94 8.05 6.55
CA GLN A 12 -15.41 8.00 6.45
C GLN A 12 -15.94 8.48 5.09
N TYR A 13 -15.32 9.52 4.51
CA TYR A 13 -15.68 10.01 3.15
C TYR A 13 -15.45 8.97 2.04
N ARG A 14 -14.57 7.99 2.24
CA ARG A 14 -14.29 6.93 1.27
C ARG A 14 -15.31 5.78 1.31
N HIS A 15 -16.13 5.68 2.35
CA HIS A 15 -17.05 4.56 2.52
C HIS A 15 -18.42 4.77 1.87
N ASP A 16 -18.83 6.00 1.59
CA ASP A 16 -20.22 6.32 1.22
C ASP A 16 -20.55 6.08 -0.27
N HIS A 17 -19.53 5.91 -1.13
CA HIS A 17 -19.70 5.73 -2.58
C HIS A 17 -18.88 4.56 -3.14
N ARG A 18 -18.98 3.39 -2.52
CA ARG A 18 -18.31 2.18 -3.03
C ARG A 18 -19.08 1.56 -4.20
N ASN A 19 -18.68 1.89 -5.43
CA ASN A 19 -19.13 1.18 -6.63
C ASN A 19 -18.76 -0.31 -6.57
N ALA A 20 -19.55 -1.19 -7.23
CA ALA A 20 -19.30 -2.64 -7.25
C ALA A 20 -17.86 -3.00 -7.70
N GLY A 21 -17.29 -2.23 -8.63
CA GLY A 21 -15.90 -2.36 -9.07
C GLY A 21 -14.87 -2.06 -7.97
N GLN A 22 -15.16 -1.14 -7.05
CA GLN A 22 -14.26 -0.82 -5.93
C GLN A 22 -14.22 -1.96 -4.91
N ARG A 23 -15.35 -2.66 -4.68
CA ARG A 23 -15.41 -3.84 -3.79
C ARG A 23 -14.66 -5.03 -4.37
N LEU A 24 -14.73 -5.22 -5.69
CA LEU A 24 -13.93 -6.23 -6.39
C LEU A 24 -12.44 -5.92 -6.28
N ALA A 25 -12.02 -4.68 -6.53
CA ALA A 25 -10.63 -4.26 -6.40
C ALA A 25 -10.08 -4.47 -4.97
N ASP A 26 -10.83 -4.11 -3.94
CA ASP A 26 -10.48 -4.39 -2.53
C ASP A 26 -10.26 -5.88 -2.26
N SER A 27 -11.17 -6.71 -2.75
CA SER A 27 -11.11 -8.16 -2.55
C SER A 27 -9.92 -8.77 -3.29
N VAL A 28 -9.65 -8.30 -4.50
CA VAL A 28 -8.53 -8.75 -5.33
C VAL A 28 -7.19 -8.38 -4.67
N THR A 29 -7.01 -7.13 -4.20
CA THR A 29 -5.78 -6.74 -3.48
C THR A 29 -5.56 -7.59 -2.22
N ALA A 30 -6.63 -7.89 -1.48
CA ALA A 30 -6.54 -8.75 -0.29
C ALA A 30 -6.17 -10.21 -0.63
N VAL A 31 -6.60 -10.72 -1.79
CA VAL A 31 -6.28 -12.07 -2.25
C VAL A 31 -4.83 -12.16 -2.73
N PHE A 32 -4.39 -11.26 -3.61
CA PHE A 32 -3.02 -11.29 -4.15
C PHE A 32 -1.94 -10.94 -3.12
N GLY A 33 -2.27 -10.16 -2.08
CA GLY A 33 -1.35 -9.86 -0.98
C GLY A 33 -1.24 -10.95 0.10
N SER A 34 -2.00 -12.04 0.00
CA SER A 34 -2.06 -13.08 1.01
C SER A 34 -1.07 -14.21 0.72
N TRP A 35 -0.29 -14.61 1.73
CA TRP A 35 0.58 -15.80 1.68
C TRP A 35 -0.17 -17.08 1.28
N ARG A 36 -1.48 -17.17 1.58
CA ARG A 36 -2.31 -18.30 1.20
C ARG A 36 -2.51 -18.41 -0.32
N PHE A 37 -2.58 -17.29 -1.04
CA PHE A 37 -2.77 -17.29 -2.49
C PHE A 37 -1.56 -17.87 -3.21
N ILE A 38 -0.35 -17.50 -2.78
CA ILE A 38 0.90 -18.02 -3.36
C ILE A 38 0.96 -19.54 -3.19
N ILE A 39 0.66 -20.07 -1.99
CA ILE A 39 0.68 -21.51 -1.71
C ILE A 39 -0.33 -22.27 -2.58
N VAL A 40 -1.57 -21.76 -2.69
CA VAL A 40 -2.61 -22.37 -3.52
C VAL A 40 -2.22 -22.34 -5.00
N GLN A 41 -1.73 -21.20 -5.50
CA GLN A 41 -1.31 -21.06 -6.89
C GLN A 41 -0.17 -22.03 -7.22
N THR A 42 0.88 -22.10 -6.39
CA THR A 42 2.00 -23.05 -6.58
C THR A 42 1.53 -24.50 -6.52
N GLY A 43 0.57 -24.83 -5.63
CA GLY A 43 -0.05 -26.16 -5.56
C GLY A 43 -0.81 -26.51 -6.84
N ILE A 44 -1.65 -25.61 -7.35
CA ILE A 44 -2.40 -25.80 -8.59
C ILE A 44 -1.44 -26.02 -9.77
N VAL A 45 -0.39 -25.20 -9.90
CA VAL A 45 0.60 -25.35 -10.98
C VAL A 45 1.32 -26.70 -10.89
N THR A 46 1.74 -27.10 -9.68
CA THR A 46 2.41 -28.39 -9.46
C THR A 46 1.50 -29.57 -9.79
N ILE A 47 0.24 -29.53 -9.36
CA ILE A 47 -0.76 -30.57 -9.68
C ILE A 47 -1.00 -30.63 -11.19
N TRP A 48 -1.11 -29.48 -11.85
CA TRP A 48 -1.31 -29.42 -13.30
C TRP A 48 -0.12 -29.97 -14.10
N ILE A 49 1.11 -29.72 -13.65
CA ILE A 49 2.31 -30.32 -14.22
C ILE A 49 2.27 -31.85 -14.03
N ALA A 50 1.93 -32.34 -12.84
CA ALA A 50 1.83 -33.78 -12.58
C ALA A 50 0.76 -34.47 -13.44
N VAL A 51 -0.42 -33.86 -13.58
CA VAL A 51 -1.50 -34.35 -14.45
C VAL A 51 -1.07 -34.37 -15.92
N ASN A 52 -0.35 -33.34 -16.39
CA ASN A 52 0.17 -33.31 -17.77
C ASN A 52 1.21 -34.41 -18.02
N ILE A 53 2.12 -34.66 -17.07
CA ILE A 53 3.11 -35.74 -17.20
C ILE A 53 2.42 -37.11 -17.30
N ILE A 54 1.31 -37.31 -16.57
CA ILE A 54 0.51 -38.54 -16.64
C ILE A 54 -0.32 -38.59 -17.95
N ALA A 55 -0.83 -37.46 -18.43
CA ALA A 55 -1.61 -37.37 -19.67
C ALA A 55 -0.78 -37.56 -20.95
N VAL A 56 0.54 -37.32 -20.90
CA VAL A 56 1.49 -37.64 -21.99
C VAL A 56 1.46 -39.13 -22.35
N LEU A 57 1.14 -40.04 -21.41
CA LEU A 57 0.96 -41.47 -21.68
C LEU A 57 -0.23 -41.77 -22.62
N HIS A 58 -1.20 -40.86 -22.76
CA HIS A 58 -2.39 -41.02 -23.60
C HIS A 58 -2.33 -40.27 -24.94
N ARG A 59 -1.16 -39.73 -25.35
CA ARG A 59 -0.95 -39.08 -26.66
C ARG A 59 -1.83 -37.86 -26.96
N TRP A 60 -2.48 -37.29 -25.94
CA TRP A 60 -3.44 -36.20 -26.12
C TRP A 60 -2.81 -34.83 -26.39
N ASP A 61 -1.50 -34.64 -26.12
CA ASP A 61 -0.73 -33.46 -26.56
C ASP A 61 0.77 -33.78 -26.75
N PRO A 62 1.31 -33.76 -27.98
CA PRO A 62 2.74 -33.84 -28.26
C PRO A 62 3.50 -32.55 -27.88
N TYR A 63 4.79 -32.69 -27.57
CA TYR A 63 5.74 -31.61 -27.27
C TYR A 63 5.75 -30.51 -28.37
N PRO A 64 5.75 -29.19 -28.06
CA PRO A 64 5.80 -28.51 -26.76
C PRO A 64 4.39 -28.14 -26.27
N PHE A 65 4.14 -28.17 -24.96
CA PHE A 65 2.84 -27.97 -24.30
C PHE A 65 2.15 -26.62 -24.65
N ILE A 66 1.54 -26.53 -25.84
CA ILE A 66 1.07 -25.29 -26.45
C ILE A 66 -0.09 -24.68 -25.67
N LEU A 67 -1.00 -25.51 -25.15
CA LEU A 67 -2.16 -25.07 -24.39
C LEU A 67 -1.76 -24.52 -23.01
N LEU A 68 -0.78 -25.15 -22.35
CA LEU A 68 -0.30 -24.71 -21.04
C LEU A 68 0.44 -23.37 -21.16
N ASN A 69 1.31 -23.25 -22.15
CA ASN A 69 2.02 -22.01 -22.42
C ASN A 69 1.06 -20.87 -22.77
N LEU A 70 0.04 -21.14 -23.59
CA LEU A 70 -0.97 -20.15 -23.97
C LEU A 70 -1.80 -19.68 -22.77
N LEU A 71 -2.20 -20.60 -21.88
CA LEU A 71 -2.98 -20.28 -20.70
C LEU A 71 -2.19 -19.42 -19.71
N PHE A 72 -0.94 -19.78 -19.42
CA PHE A 72 -0.07 -18.98 -18.55
C PHE A 72 0.26 -17.61 -19.14
N SER A 73 0.50 -17.54 -20.45
CA SER A 73 0.73 -16.27 -21.14
C SER A 73 -0.47 -15.34 -21.02
N THR A 74 -1.68 -15.89 -21.20
CA THR A 74 -2.94 -15.14 -21.03
C THR A 74 -3.17 -14.74 -19.58
N GLN A 75 -2.86 -15.64 -18.63
CA GLN A 75 -2.94 -15.37 -17.19
C GLN A 75 -2.02 -14.20 -16.79
N ALA A 76 -0.78 -14.20 -17.25
CA ALA A 76 0.17 -13.12 -17.02
C ALA A 76 -0.30 -11.80 -17.66
N ALA A 77 -0.84 -11.86 -18.88
CA ALA A 77 -1.39 -10.71 -19.59
C ALA A 77 -2.58 -10.07 -18.84
N TYR A 78 -3.43 -10.86 -18.18
CA TYR A 78 -4.55 -10.33 -17.39
C TYR A 78 -4.14 -9.89 -15.98
N ALA A 79 -3.06 -10.45 -15.41
CA ALA A 79 -2.55 -10.04 -14.11
C ALA A 79 -2.02 -8.60 -14.12
N ALA A 80 -1.29 -8.20 -15.17
CA ALA A 80 -0.71 -6.85 -15.28
C ALA A 80 -1.73 -5.70 -15.15
N PRO A 81 -2.83 -5.64 -15.93
CA PRO A 81 -3.82 -4.57 -15.81
C PRO A 81 -4.59 -4.60 -14.48
N LEU A 82 -4.82 -5.79 -13.91
CA LEU A 82 -5.42 -5.90 -12.57
C LEU A 82 -4.52 -5.30 -11.49
N ILE A 83 -3.21 -5.59 -11.56
CA ILE A 83 -2.22 -5.02 -10.65
C ILE A 83 -2.20 -3.49 -10.82
N LEU A 84 -2.14 -2.98 -12.05
CA LEU A 84 -2.17 -1.54 -12.32
C LEU A 84 -3.44 -0.87 -11.79
N LEU A 85 -4.61 -1.48 -11.95
CA LEU A 85 -5.87 -0.96 -11.39
C LEU A 85 -5.83 -0.91 -9.86
N SER A 86 -5.28 -1.94 -9.22
CA SER A 86 -5.12 -1.97 -7.76
C SER A 86 -4.11 -0.91 -7.27
N GLN A 87 -3.02 -0.70 -8.01
CA GLN A 87 -1.99 0.29 -7.72
C GLN A 87 -2.50 1.71 -7.89
N ASN A 88 -3.22 2.01 -8.97
CA ASN A 88 -3.82 3.34 -9.18
C ASN A 88 -4.74 3.73 -8.02
N ARG A 89 -5.53 2.76 -7.55
CA ARG A 89 -6.41 2.95 -6.40
C ARG A 89 -5.67 3.13 -5.07
N GLN A 90 -4.57 2.40 -4.88
CA GLN A 90 -3.71 2.59 -3.71
C GLN A 90 -3.10 4.00 -3.74
N ALA A 91 -2.59 4.45 -4.90
CA ALA A 91 -2.04 5.79 -5.10
C ALA A 91 -3.07 6.91 -4.84
N ASP A 92 -4.33 6.74 -5.27
CA ASP A 92 -5.41 7.68 -4.94
C ASP A 92 -5.71 7.74 -3.43
N THR A 93 -5.53 6.64 -2.71
CA THR A 93 -5.63 6.60 -1.24
C THR A 93 -4.48 7.36 -0.60
N ASP A 94 -3.26 7.04 -1.03
CA ASP A 94 -2.04 7.58 -0.48
C ASP A 94 -1.95 9.08 -0.73
N ARG A 95 -2.42 9.57 -1.88
CA ARG A 95 -2.50 11.00 -2.20
C ARG A 95 -3.42 11.76 -1.25
N VAL A 96 -4.63 11.25 -0.99
CA VAL A 96 -5.59 11.90 -0.07
C VAL A 96 -5.03 11.90 1.35
N LYS A 97 -4.40 10.80 1.77
CA LYS A 97 -3.75 10.71 3.06
C LYS A 97 -2.61 11.72 3.19
N ALA A 98 -1.75 11.83 2.17
CA ALA A 98 -0.64 12.78 2.16
C ALA A 98 -1.11 14.25 2.22
N GLU A 99 -2.18 14.60 1.51
CA GLU A 99 -2.78 15.94 1.57
C GLU A 99 -3.31 16.25 2.98
N HIS A 100 -4.01 15.30 3.60
CA HIS A 100 -4.50 15.47 4.97
C HIS A 100 -3.35 15.58 5.98
N ASP A 101 -2.32 14.73 5.87
CA ASP A 101 -1.14 14.78 6.73
C ASP A 101 -0.40 16.12 6.58
N TYR A 102 -0.33 16.67 5.36
CA TYR A 102 0.20 18.01 5.11
C TYR A 102 -0.59 19.09 5.85
N GLN A 103 -1.92 19.07 5.75
CA GLN A 103 -2.79 20.05 6.43
C GLN A 103 -2.67 19.96 7.96
N VAL A 104 -2.68 18.75 8.51
CA VAL A 104 -2.48 18.54 9.95
C VAL A 104 -1.10 19.02 10.40
N ASN A 105 -0.05 18.77 9.61
CA ASN A 105 1.29 19.23 9.93
C ASN A 105 1.39 20.77 9.93
N GLN A 106 0.75 21.45 8.97
CA GLN A 106 0.68 22.91 8.94
C GLN A 106 -0.05 23.47 10.17
N LEU A 107 -1.19 22.88 10.53
CA LEU A 107 -1.96 23.27 11.72
C LEU A 107 -1.17 23.03 13.00
N ALA A 108 -0.51 21.88 13.12
CA ALA A 108 0.34 21.56 14.26
C ALA A 108 1.46 22.60 14.43
N LEU A 109 2.10 23.01 13.33
CA LEU A 109 3.12 24.05 13.34
C LEU A 109 2.54 25.40 13.80
N GLN A 110 1.36 25.78 13.33
CA GLN A 110 0.70 27.02 13.77
C GLN A 110 0.40 27.00 15.27
N TYR A 111 -0.14 25.90 15.79
CA TYR A 111 -0.38 25.74 17.23
C TYR A 111 0.91 25.79 18.04
N LEU A 112 1.98 25.14 17.56
CA LEU A 112 3.29 25.17 18.19
C LEU A 112 3.83 26.60 18.30
N ILE A 113 3.77 27.38 17.22
CA ILE A 113 4.22 28.78 17.20
C ILE A 113 3.40 29.63 18.17
N ALA A 114 2.08 29.45 18.18
CA ALA A 114 1.19 30.18 19.08
C ALA A 114 1.49 29.87 20.56
N TRP A 115 1.63 28.59 20.90
CA TRP A 115 1.95 28.14 22.25
C TRP A 115 3.34 28.59 22.70
N HIS A 116 4.34 28.50 21.82
CA HIS A 116 5.69 28.99 22.08
C HIS A 116 5.68 30.49 22.39
N ARG A 117 4.97 31.30 21.59
CA ARG A 117 4.86 32.75 21.81
C ARG A 117 4.23 33.08 23.16
N ASP A 118 3.20 32.35 23.58
CA ASP A 118 2.52 32.54 24.86
C ASP A 118 3.43 32.18 26.05
N ALA A 119 4.11 31.04 25.97
CA ALA A 119 4.99 30.55 27.04
C ALA A 119 6.24 31.41 27.25
N HIS A 120 6.83 31.92 26.17
CA HIS A 120 8.16 32.53 26.19
C HIS A 120 8.18 34.04 25.86
N GLY A 121 7.05 34.60 25.44
CA GLY A 121 6.95 35.99 24.99
C GLY A 121 7.52 36.20 23.58
N VAL A 122 7.21 37.37 23.00
CA VAL A 122 7.48 37.68 21.57
C VAL A 122 8.97 37.87 21.27
N ASN A 123 9.79 38.17 22.29
CA ASN A 123 11.22 38.47 22.16
C ASN A 123 12.16 37.31 22.60
N CYS A 124 11.66 36.10 22.83
CA CYS A 124 12.54 34.96 23.18
C CYS A 124 13.38 34.55 21.97
N ASP A 125 14.70 34.44 22.15
CA ASP A 125 15.63 33.97 21.12
C ASP A 125 15.91 32.45 21.21
N CYS A 126 14.96 31.74 21.82
CA CYS A 126 15.13 30.41 22.37
C CYS A 126 15.19 29.34 21.25
N VAL A 127 14.54 29.61 20.12
CA VAL A 127 14.63 28.79 18.89
C VAL A 127 16.00 28.92 18.22
N ARG A 128 16.54 30.14 18.11
CA ARG A 128 17.87 30.40 17.53
C ARG A 128 18.97 29.73 18.34
N GLN A 129 18.83 29.73 19.67
CA GLN A 129 19.79 29.06 20.55
C GLN A 129 19.75 27.53 20.43
N ALA A 130 18.60 26.95 20.05
CA ALA A 130 18.45 25.52 19.83
C ALA A 130 18.90 25.05 18.43
N GLU A 131 18.96 25.94 17.44
CA GLU A 131 19.36 25.66 16.06
C GLU A 131 20.63 24.81 15.91
N PRO A 132 21.78 25.14 16.55
CA PRO A 132 23.01 24.34 16.41
C PRO A 132 22.87 22.91 16.98
N ILE A 133 22.01 22.73 18.00
CA ILE A 133 21.75 21.42 18.59
C ILE A 133 20.90 20.58 17.63
N VAL A 134 19.86 21.18 17.04
CA VAL A 134 18.98 20.50 16.07
C VAL A 134 19.74 20.11 14.81
N GLU A 135 20.57 21.00 14.27
CA GLU A 135 21.37 20.73 13.08
C GLU A 135 22.42 19.64 13.32
N GLY A 136 23.05 19.64 14.50
CA GLY A 136 23.90 18.54 14.95
C GLY A 136 23.16 17.19 15.04
N MET A 137 21.91 17.19 15.50
CA MET A 137 21.08 15.98 15.54
C MET A 137 20.65 15.50 14.14
N LEU A 138 20.25 16.42 13.25
CA LEU A 138 19.83 16.10 11.89
C LEU A 138 20.97 15.50 11.07
N THR A 139 22.18 16.02 11.24
CA THR A 139 23.38 15.47 10.58
C THR A 139 23.75 14.07 11.10
N MET A 140 23.44 13.75 12.36
CA MET A 140 23.60 12.40 12.90
C MET A 140 22.55 11.43 12.31
N LEU A 141 21.28 11.84 12.24
CA LEU A 141 20.19 11.02 11.67
C LEU A 141 20.37 10.79 10.16
N ALA A 142 20.80 11.81 9.42
CA ALA A 142 21.05 11.69 7.97
C ALA A 142 22.23 10.78 7.63
N LYS A 143 23.04 10.40 8.62
CA LYS A 143 24.23 9.55 8.46
C LYS A 143 23.97 8.09 8.86
N GLU A 144 22.79 7.74 9.34
CA GLU A 144 22.44 6.33 9.58
C GLU A 144 22.33 5.58 8.23
N PRO A 145 23.05 4.46 8.04
CA PRO A 145 23.08 3.69 6.80
C PRO A 145 21.80 2.86 6.55
#